data_AF-A0A4V2E3A7-F1
#
_entry.id   AF-A0A4V2E3A7-F1
#
_cell.length_a   1.000
_cell.length_b   1.000
_cell.length_c   1.000
_cell.angle_alpha   90.00
_cell.angle_beta   90.00
_cell.angle_gamma   90.00
#
_symmetry.space_group_name_H-M   'P 1'
#
loop_
_entity.id
_entity.type
_entity.pdbx_description
1 polymer ?
#
loop_
_entity_poly.entity_id
_entity_poly.type
_entity_poly.pdbx_seq_one_letter_code
_entity_poly.pdbx_strand_id
1 'polypeptide(L)'
;MRSIVLPHATTTDICLWLLRRYRRFRVQGNSMTPTLQPHQEVLINPRAYRRALPVPGEIVVVPHPHQANLLIVKRILFVESDGRCYLQGDNANESTDSRQFGLVPLSQIAGKVHCLLP
;
A
#
# COMPACT_ATOMS: atom_id res chain seq x y z
N MET A 1 -5.84 -14.43 -12.27
CA MET A 1 -5.05 -13.68 -11.27
C MET A 1 -5.41 -14.19 -9.89
N ARG A 2 -4.44 -14.63 -9.07
CA ARG A 2 -4.73 -15.03 -7.69
C ARG A 2 -5.18 -13.79 -6.92
N SER A 3 -6.43 -13.73 -6.46
CA SER A 3 -6.83 -12.77 -5.45
C SER A 3 -6.02 -13.05 -4.19
N ILE A 4 -4.99 -12.25 -3.96
CA ILE A 4 -4.23 -12.31 -2.71
C ILE A 4 -5.12 -11.66 -1.66
N VAL A 5 -5.74 -12.49 -0.83
CA VAL A 5 -6.50 -12.04 0.34
C VAL A 5 -5.50 -11.53 1.38
N LEU A 6 -5.70 -10.30 1.84
CA LEU A 6 -4.89 -9.77 2.94
C LEU A 6 -5.24 -10.52 4.24
N PRO A 7 -4.24 -10.99 5.01
CA PRO A 7 -4.50 -11.65 6.27
C PRO A 7 -5.06 -10.65 7.29
N HIS A 8 -5.79 -11.15 8.29
CA HIS A 8 -6.14 -10.36 9.48
C HIS A 8 -4.95 -10.29 10.44
N ALA A 9 -4.89 -9.22 11.22
CA ALA A 9 -3.82 -8.97 12.18
C ALA A 9 -3.76 -10.06 13.25
N THR A 10 -2.54 -10.55 13.52
CA THR A 10 -2.23 -11.48 14.61
C THR A 10 -1.81 -10.71 15.87
N THR A 11 -1.71 -11.40 17.00
CA THR A 11 -1.18 -10.82 18.25
C THR A 11 0.21 -10.20 18.06
N THR A 12 1.07 -10.82 17.23
CA THR A 12 2.39 -10.28 16.89
C THR A 12 2.26 -8.95 16.17
N ASP A 13 1.32 -8.82 15.23
CA ASP A 13 1.10 -7.58 14.49
C ASP A 13 0.59 -6.46 15.39
N ILE A 14 -0.30 -6.80 16.34
CA ILE A 14 -0.76 -5.88 17.38
C ILE A 14 0.41 -5.43 18.26
N CYS A 15 1.27 -6.34 18.70
CA CYS A 15 2.49 -5.99 19.45
C CYS A 15 3.42 -5.07 18.63
N LEU A 16 3.63 -5.35 17.35
CA LEU A 16 4.44 -4.51 16.46
C LEU A 16 3.82 -3.12 16.26
N TRP A 17 2.49 -3.02 16.22
CA TRP A 17 1.78 -1.75 16.20
C TRP A 17 1.94 -0.98 17.51
N LEU A 18 1.75 -1.61 18.68
CA LEU A 18 1.93 -1.00 19.99
C LEU A 18 3.37 -0.52 20.22
N LEU A 19 4.36 -1.29 19.74
CA LEU A 19 5.77 -0.92 19.73
C LEU A 19 6.14 0.14 18.67
N ARG A 20 5.14 0.74 17.99
CA ARG A 20 5.29 1.76 16.94
C ARG A 20 6.16 1.32 15.76
N ARG A 21 6.29 0.01 15.54
CA ARG A 21 7.01 -0.55 14.38
C ARG A 21 6.11 -0.63 13.16
N TYR A 22 4.84 -0.93 13.35
CA TYR A 22 3.79 -0.80 12.34
C TYR A 22 2.93 0.45 12.60
N ARG A 23 2.30 0.97 11.55
CA ARG A 23 1.37 2.10 11.65
C ARG A 23 0.00 1.67 11.17
N ARG A 24 -1.04 2.19 11.84
CA ARG A 24 -2.41 2.05 11.37
C ARG A 24 -2.68 3.02 10.22
N PHE A 25 -3.37 2.54 9.18
CA PHE A 25 -3.82 3.34 8.05
C PHE A 25 -5.27 3.01 7.73
N ARG A 26 -6.13 4.03 7.60
CA ARG A 26 -7.54 3.87 7.23
C ARG A 26 -7.74 4.16 5.75
N VAL A 27 -8.32 3.21 5.03
CA VAL A 27 -8.68 3.36 3.62
C VAL A 27 -9.87 4.31 3.50
N GLN A 28 -9.80 5.32 2.62
CA GLN A 28 -10.89 6.29 2.45
C GLN A 28 -11.60 6.22 1.09
N GLY A 29 -10.92 5.75 0.04
CA GLY A 29 -11.46 5.74 -1.34
C GLY A 29 -11.66 4.34 -1.92
N ASN A 30 -12.38 4.28 -3.04
CA ASN A 30 -12.75 3.04 -3.72
C ASN A 30 -11.65 2.45 -4.63
N SER A 31 -10.51 3.12 -4.78
CA SER A 31 -9.48 2.72 -5.75
C SER A 31 -8.92 1.30 -5.57
N MET A 32 -9.08 0.69 -4.40
CA MET A 32 -8.57 -0.65 -4.08
C MET A 32 -9.69 -1.69 -3.94
N THR A 33 -10.95 -1.37 -4.26
CA THR A 33 -12.03 -2.36 -4.27
C THR A 33 -11.81 -3.37 -5.41
N PRO A 34 -12.08 -4.67 -5.21
CA PRO A 34 -12.72 -5.28 -4.04
C PRO A 34 -11.75 -5.68 -2.90
N THR A 35 -10.44 -5.52 -3.08
CA THR A 35 -9.43 -6.02 -2.13
C THR A 35 -9.44 -5.26 -0.81
N LEU A 36 -9.58 -3.93 -0.88
CA LEU A 36 -9.76 -3.06 0.27
C LEU A 36 -10.99 -2.20 0.06
N GLN A 37 -11.91 -2.29 1.01
CA GLN A 37 -13.13 -1.50 1.07
C GLN A 37 -12.86 -0.16 1.77
N PRO A 38 -13.62 0.90 1.44
CA PRO A 38 -13.60 2.13 2.21
C PRO A 38 -13.80 1.86 3.69
N HIS A 39 -13.13 2.67 4.51
CA HIS A 39 -13.14 2.63 5.96
C HIS A 39 -12.48 1.42 6.62
N GLN A 40 -12.04 0.40 5.87
CA GLN A 40 -11.19 -0.64 6.43
C GLN A 40 -9.88 -0.06 6.96
N GLU A 41 -9.43 -0.59 8.08
CA GLU A 41 -8.14 -0.25 8.67
C GLU A 41 -7.13 -1.36 8.37
N VAL A 42 -5.90 -0.96 8.04
CA VAL A 42 -4.79 -1.87 7.79
C VAL A 42 -3.59 -1.48 8.64
N LEU A 43 -2.74 -2.45 8.96
CA LEU A 43 -1.40 -2.17 9.44
C LEU A 43 -0.43 -2.09 8.27
N ILE A 44 0.38 -1.04 8.28
CA ILE A 44 1.46 -0.84 7.33
C ILE A 44 2.81 -0.99 8.03
N ASN A 45 3.76 -1.61 7.33
CA ASN A 45 5.15 -1.69 7.72
C ASN A 45 5.95 -0.59 6.99
N PRO A 46 6.26 0.55 7.64
CA PRO A 46 7.05 1.62 7.05
C PRO A 46 8.53 1.25 6.86
N ARG A 47 8.96 0.09 7.36
CA ARG A 47 10.35 -0.38 7.27
C ARG A 47 10.51 -1.54 6.29
N ALA A 48 9.46 -1.93 5.57
CA ALA A 48 9.46 -3.08 4.67
C ALA A 48 10.61 -3.05 3.66
N TYR A 49 10.90 -1.86 3.12
CA TYR A 49 11.88 -1.70 2.05
C TYR A 49 13.25 -1.16 2.50
N ARG A 50 13.57 -1.28 3.80
CA ARG A 50 14.93 -0.92 4.29
C ARG A 50 16.00 -1.93 3.89
N ARG A 51 15.61 -3.18 3.62
CA ARG A 51 16.51 -4.32 3.35
C ARG A 51 16.04 -5.20 2.19
N ALA A 52 14.94 -4.83 1.53
CA ALA A 52 14.34 -5.60 0.46
C ALA A 52 13.75 -4.65 -0.58
N LEU A 53 13.73 -5.06 -1.83
CA LEU A 53 13.04 -4.34 -2.90
C LEU A 53 11.54 -4.68 -2.89
N PRO A 54 10.68 -3.76 -3.34
CA PRO A 54 9.28 -4.06 -3.58
C PRO A 54 9.12 -5.15 -4.63
N VAL A 55 8.03 -5.91 -4.52
CA VAL A 55 7.72 -6.96 -5.49
C VAL A 55 6.30 -6.80 -6.06
N PRO A 56 6.06 -7.24 -7.31
CA PRO A 56 4.72 -7.27 -7.89
C PRO A 56 3.69 -7.94 -6.99
N GLY A 57 2.49 -7.36 -6.95
CA GLY A 57 1.35 -7.82 -6.16
C GLY A 57 1.26 -7.24 -4.75
N GLU A 58 2.34 -6.64 -4.22
CA GLU A 58 2.30 -5.95 -2.94
C GLU A 58 1.42 -4.69 -2.97
N ILE A 59 0.82 -4.36 -1.83
CA ILE A 59 0.02 -3.15 -1.67
C ILE A 59 0.83 -2.17 -0.81
N VAL A 60 0.92 -0.92 -1.24
CA VAL A 60 1.76 0.11 -0.63
C VAL A 60 0.99 1.40 -0.42
N VAL A 61 1.45 2.18 0.56
CA VAL A 61 0.99 3.54 0.80
C VAL A 61 2.01 4.52 0.24
N VAL A 62 1.56 5.49 -0.54
CA VAL A 62 2.38 6.55 -1.15
C VAL A 62 1.71 7.91 -1.00
N PRO A 63 2.45 9.03 -1.02
CA PRO A 63 1.87 10.35 -1.16
C PRO A 63 1.08 10.50 -2.46
N HIS A 64 0.00 11.26 -2.41
CA HIS A 64 -0.72 11.67 -3.60
C HIS A 64 0.14 12.67 -4.40
N PRO A 65 0.30 12.50 -5.72
CA PRO A 65 1.22 13.33 -6.52
C PRO A 65 0.84 14.82 -6.57
N HIS A 66 -0.46 15.13 -6.48
CA HIS A 66 -0.98 16.50 -6.61
C HIS A 66 -1.60 17.08 -5.34
N GLN A 67 -1.76 16.28 -4.28
CA GLN A 67 -2.43 16.70 -3.05
C GLN A 67 -1.48 16.51 -1.89
N ALA A 68 -0.89 17.63 -1.45
CA ALA A 68 0.04 17.62 -0.33
C ALA A 68 -0.61 17.01 0.92
N ASN A 69 0.16 16.22 1.66
CA ASN A 69 -0.27 15.53 2.89
C ASN A 69 -1.38 14.48 2.73
N LEU A 70 -1.84 14.19 1.51
CA LEU A 70 -2.72 13.05 1.26
C LEU A 70 -1.88 11.80 0.98
N LEU A 71 -2.21 10.70 1.65
CA LEU A 71 -1.65 9.38 1.40
C LEU A 71 -2.69 8.50 0.69
N ILE A 72 -2.25 7.75 -0.31
CA ILE A 72 -3.09 6.83 -1.08
C ILE A 72 -2.52 5.41 -1.03
N VAL A 73 -3.41 4.42 -1.17
CA VAL A 73 -3.07 2.99 -1.23
C VAL A 73 -3.15 2.52 -2.68
N LYS A 74 -2.14 1.79 -3.14
CA LYS A 74 -2.08 1.21 -4.49
C LYS A 74 -1.37 -0.16 -4.48
N ARG A 75 -1.60 -0.97 -5.51
CA ARG A 75 -0.89 -2.22 -5.76
C ARG A 75 0.28 -2.00 -6.70
N ILE A 76 1.42 -2.61 -6.40
CA ILE A 76 2.57 -2.68 -7.29
C ILE A 76 2.24 -3.68 -8.40
N LEU A 77 2.22 -3.21 -9.65
CA LEU A 77 2.03 -4.08 -10.81
C LEU A 77 3.39 -4.62 -11.29
N PHE A 78 4.38 -3.75 -11.42
CA PHE A 78 5.76 -4.12 -11.74
C PHE A 78 6.74 -3.14 -11.09
N VAL A 79 8.00 -3.57 -11.04
CA VAL A 79 9.13 -2.81 -10.48
C VAL A 79 10.23 -2.80 -11.52
N GLU A 80 10.73 -1.61 -11.84
CA GLU A 80 11.87 -1.41 -12.74
C GLU A 80 13.19 -1.85 -12.10
N SER A 81 14.23 -2.03 -12.92
CA SER A 81 15.57 -2.41 -12.45
C SER A 81 16.19 -1.40 -11.48
N ASP A 82 15.79 -0.14 -11.54
CA ASP A 82 16.20 0.94 -10.62
C ASP A 82 15.32 1.06 -9.37
N GLY A 83 14.36 0.15 -9.17
CA GLY A 83 13.48 0.09 -8.01
C GLY A 83 12.28 1.01 -8.06
N ARG A 84 12.08 1.78 -9.15
CA ARG A 84 10.85 2.54 -9.34
C ARG A 84 9.67 1.60 -9.59
N CYS A 85 8.53 1.89 -8.97
CA CYS A 85 7.36 1.04 -8.98
C CYS A 85 6.26 1.61 -9.86
N TYR A 86 5.63 0.76 -10.68
CA TYR A 86 4.37 1.08 -11.33
C TYR A 86 3.21 0.65 -10.43
N LEU A 87 2.39 1.61 -10.02
CA LEU A 87 1.34 1.43 -9.04
C LEU A 87 -0.03 1.54 -9.71
N GLN A 88 -0.96 0.66 -9.38
CA GLN A 88 -2.32 0.66 -9.89
C GLN A 88 -3.34 0.39 -8.78
N GLY A 89 -4.51 1.02 -8.86
CA GLY A 89 -5.65 0.63 -8.04
C GLY A 89 -6.33 -0.61 -8.60
N ASP A 90 -6.85 -1.48 -7.74
CA ASP A 90 -7.62 -2.64 -8.17
C ASP A 90 -8.94 -2.23 -8.85
N ASN A 91 -9.48 -1.06 -8.49
CA ASN A 91 -10.60 -0.43 -9.19
C ASN A 91 -10.10 0.63 -10.16
N ALA A 92 -9.86 0.21 -11.40
CA ALA A 92 -9.30 1.05 -12.45
C ALA A 92 -10.14 2.31 -12.77
N ASN A 93 -11.46 2.27 -12.52
CA ASN A 93 -12.38 3.37 -12.81
C ASN A 93 -12.35 4.48 -11.74
N GLU A 94 -11.85 4.17 -10.54
CA GLU A 94 -11.89 5.04 -9.35
C GLU A 94 -10.48 5.27 -8.79
N SER A 95 -9.46 5.19 -9.64
CA SER A 95 -8.06 5.18 -9.22
C SER A 95 -7.23 6.26 -9.91
N THR A 96 -6.67 7.15 -9.09
CA THR A 96 -5.51 7.97 -9.45
C THR A 96 -4.24 7.19 -9.20
N ASP A 97 -3.57 6.77 -10.27
CA ASP A 97 -2.44 5.84 -10.22
C ASP A 97 -1.38 6.09 -11.31
N SER A 98 -0.44 5.17 -11.51
CA SER A 98 0.69 5.33 -12.43
C SER A 98 0.29 5.52 -13.90
N ARG A 99 -0.96 5.22 -14.27
CA ARG A 99 -1.50 5.61 -15.59
C ARG A 99 -1.51 7.13 -15.80
N GLN A 100 -1.59 7.89 -14.71
CA GLN A 100 -1.66 9.35 -14.71
C GLN A 100 -0.34 10.00 -14.27
N PHE A 101 0.32 9.45 -13.24
CA PHE A 101 1.52 10.06 -12.66
C PHE A 101 2.84 9.32 -12.94
N GLY A 102 2.80 8.21 -13.68
CA GLY A 102 3.99 7.44 -14.03
C GLY A 102 4.57 6.64 -12.86
N LEU A 103 5.87 6.33 -12.95
CA LEU A 103 6.57 5.48 -11.97
C LEU A 103 6.85 6.22 -10.66
N VAL A 104 6.71 5.51 -9.54
CA VAL A 104 6.93 6.03 -8.19
C VAL A 104 8.28 5.54 -7.65
N PRO A 105 9.20 6.43 -7.24
CA PRO A 105 10.46 6.02 -6.64
C PRO A 105 10.25 5.36 -5.29
N LEU A 106 11.11 4.40 -4.96
CA LEU A 106 11.08 3.66 -3.69
C LEU A 106 11.05 4.59 -2.46
N SER A 107 11.74 5.73 -2.53
CA SER A 107 11.80 6.74 -1.47
C SER A 107 10.46 7.39 -1.15
N GLN A 108 9.49 7.34 -2.07
CA GLN A 108 8.12 7.84 -1.84
C GLN A 108 7.20 6.78 -1.23
N ILE A 109 7.64 5.53 -1.07
CA ILE A 109 6.82 4.50 -0.43
C ILE A 109 6.84 4.70 1.09
N ALA A 110 5.69 5.12 1.63
CA ALA A 110 5.50 5.36 3.06
C ALA A 110 5.43 4.05 3.88
N GLY A 111 5.04 2.95 3.25
CA GLY A 111 5.04 1.62 3.85
C GLY A 111 4.28 0.58 3.03
N LYS A 112 4.54 -0.70 3.32
CA LYS A 112 3.82 -1.84 2.75
C LYS A 112 2.62 -2.20 3.62
N VAL A 113 1.45 -2.43 3.03
CA VAL A 113 0.29 -3.01 3.72
C VAL A 113 0.59 -4.45 4.11
N HIS A 114 0.44 -4.77 5.39
CA HIS A 114 0.76 -6.07 5.95
C HIS A 114 -0.50 -6.93 6.19
N CYS A 115 -1.48 -6.38 6.90
CA CYS A 115 -2.69 -7.10 7.31
C CYS A 115 -3.86 -6.13 7.53
N LEU A 116 -5.07 -6.67 7.51
CA LEU A 116 -6.30 -6.00 7.93
C LEU A 116 -6.35 -5.95 9.45
N LEU A 117 -6.70 -4.80 10.01
CA LEU A 117 -7.15 -4.73 11.40
C LEU A 117 -8.59 -5.27 11.50
N PRO A 118 -8.94 -5.92 12.62
CA PRO A 118 -10.30 -6.37 12.88
C PRO A 118 -11.28 -5.19 13.00
#